data_AF-J9AWZ3-F1
#
_entry.id   AF-J9AWZ3-F1
#
_cell.length_a   1.000
_cell.length_b   1.000
_cell.length_c   1.000
_cell.angle_alpha   90.00
_cell.angle_beta   90.00
_cell.angle_gamma   90.00
#
_symmetry.space_group_name_H-M   'P 1'
#
loop_
_entity.id
_entity.type
_entity.pdbx_description
1 polymer ?
#
loop_
_entity_poly.entity_id
_entity_poly.type
_entity_poly.pdbx_seq_one_letter_code
_entity_poly.pdbx_strand_id
1 'polypeptide(L)'
;MGKEQYRESDLARKVSRVQFTAGNAESMRQVAHIPIFNSKLYDENPGRWIPVAHGPLDPRLGTCQKHTDCQTCKQNLVDCVGHFGYIDLAIPVFHVGFFRLTIQMLQCICKV
;
A
#
# COMPACT_ATOMS: atom_id res chain seq x y z
N MET A 1 42.69 7.99 -0.04
CA MET A 1 41.55 7.87 0.90
C MET A 1 40.71 9.12 0.74
N GLY A 2 39.54 9.01 0.11
CA GLY A 2 38.65 10.16 -0.10
C GLY A 2 38.07 10.62 1.24
N LYS A 3 37.94 11.93 1.43
CA LYS A 3 37.26 12.49 2.62
C LYS A 3 35.81 12.02 2.58
N GLU A 4 35.36 11.32 3.63
CA GLU A 4 33.95 10.98 3.76
C GLU A 4 33.13 12.25 3.94
N GLN A 5 32.05 12.38 3.18
CA GLN A 5 31.12 13.49 3.28
C GLN A 5 30.33 13.34 4.58
N TYR A 6 30.35 14.37 5.43
CA TYR A 6 29.53 14.41 6.65
C TYR A 6 28.04 14.26 6.28
N ARG A 7 27.38 13.29 6.92
CA ARG A 7 25.92 13.15 6.89
C ARG A 7 25.41 13.48 8.29
N GLU A 8 24.46 14.40 8.37
CA GLU A 8 23.78 14.73 9.62
C GLU A 8 23.17 13.46 10.21
N SER A 9 23.37 13.26 11.52
CA SER A 9 22.85 12.10 12.25
C SER A 9 21.31 12.08 12.19
N ASP A 10 20.70 10.90 12.32
CA ASP A 10 19.24 10.76 12.29
C ASP A 10 18.56 11.72 13.29
N LEU A 11 17.93 12.77 12.76
CA LEU A 11 17.28 13.80 13.56
C LEU A 11 15.95 13.27 14.11
N ALA A 12 15.88 13.09 15.43
CA ALA A 12 14.61 12.85 16.10
C ALA A 12 13.68 14.07 15.90
N ARG A 13 12.48 13.83 15.35
CA ARG A 13 11.46 14.86 15.13
C ARG A 13 10.23 14.57 15.98
N LYS A 14 9.56 15.63 16.45
CA LYS A 14 8.28 15.53 17.17
C LYS A 14 7.12 15.68 16.19
N VAL A 15 6.17 14.75 16.24
CA VAL A 15 4.90 14.86 15.49
C VAL A 15 4.13 16.09 16.01
N SER A 16 3.84 17.05 15.13
CA SER A 16 3.17 18.30 15.50
C SER A 16 1.65 18.24 15.33
N ARG A 17 1.16 17.58 14.27
CA ARG A 17 -0.26 17.44 13.93
C ARG A 17 -0.50 16.22 13.05
N VAL A 18 -1.71 15.66 13.13
CA VAL A 18 -2.26 14.70 12.16
C VAL A 18 -3.27 15.41 11.27
N GLN A 19 -3.11 15.30 9.95
CA GLN A 19 -4.04 15.87 8.96
C GLN A 19 -4.80 14.74 8.28
N PHE A 20 -6.12 14.83 8.30
CA PHE A 20 -7.00 13.90 7.61
C PHE A 20 -7.34 14.43 6.21
N THR A 21 -7.26 13.55 5.22
CA THR A 21 -7.67 13.84 3.84
C THR A 21 -8.23 12.57 3.21
N ALA A 22 -9.09 12.73 2.21
CA ALA A 22 -9.43 11.63 1.31
C ALA A 22 -8.20 11.27 0.47
N GLY A 23 -8.06 9.98 0.15
CA GLY A 23 -7.01 9.49 -0.74
C GLY A 23 -7.27 9.90 -2.19
N ASN A 24 -6.21 10.28 -2.90
CA ASN A 24 -6.24 10.49 -4.36
C ASN A 24 -5.73 9.22 -5.06
N ALA A 25 -6.38 8.82 -6.15
CA ALA A 25 -6.02 7.61 -6.91
C ALA A 25 -4.56 7.65 -7.41
N GLU A 26 -4.08 8.81 -7.86
CA GLU A 26 -2.69 8.97 -8.31
C GLU A 26 -1.70 8.78 -7.15
N SER A 27 -1.95 9.43 -6.01
CA SER A 27 -1.10 9.30 -4.83
C SER A 27 -1.10 7.87 -4.27
N MET A 28 -2.25 7.18 -4.32
CA MET A 28 -2.33 5.77 -3.92
C MET A 28 -1.45 4.89 -4.81
N ARG A 29 -1.46 5.11 -6.13
CA ARG A 29 -0.56 4.38 -7.06
C ARG A 29 0.91 4.72 -6.84
N GLN A 30 1.25 5.98 -6.58
CA GLN A 30 2.64 6.43 -6.34
C GLN A 30 3.25 5.79 -5.08
N VAL A 31 2.47 5.59 -4.02
CA VAL A 31 2.95 4.96 -2.77
C VAL A 31 2.94 3.43 -2.85
N ALA A 32 2.10 2.85 -3.70
CA ALA A 32 2.01 1.42 -3.87
C ALA A 32 3.22 0.84 -4.63
N HIS A 33 3.68 -0.33 -4.21
CA HIS A 33 4.83 -1.02 -4.80
C HIS A 33 4.45 -1.91 -5.98
N ILE A 34 3.23 -2.49 -5.95
CA ILE A 34 2.77 -3.42 -6.99
C ILE A 34 1.28 -3.26 -7.30
N PRO A 35 0.87 -3.50 -8.55
CA PRO A 35 -0.53 -3.74 -8.88
C PRO A 35 -0.94 -5.16 -8.47
N ILE A 36 -2.14 -5.28 -7.95
CA ILE A 36 -2.80 -6.54 -7.60
C ILE A 36 -3.94 -6.78 -8.59
N PHE A 37 -3.79 -7.82 -9.41
CA PHE A 37 -4.79 -8.22 -10.40
C PHE A 37 -5.05 -9.72 -10.39
N ASN A 38 -4.26 -10.50 -9.65
CA ASN A 38 -4.52 -11.92 -9.43
C ASN A 38 -5.32 -12.10 -8.13
N SER A 39 -6.45 -12.78 -8.19
CA SER A 39 -7.28 -13.03 -7.00
C SER A 39 -6.87 -14.27 -6.22
N LYS A 40 -6.02 -15.14 -6.80
CA LYS A 40 -5.53 -16.34 -6.11
C LYS A 40 -4.57 -15.96 -4.99
N LEU A 41 -4.54 -16.76 -3.93
CA LEU A 41 -3.61 -16.57 -2.80
C LEU A 41 -2.29 -17.32 -3.04
N TYR A 42 -2.38 -18.57 -3.50
CA TYR A 42 -1.26 -19.47 -3.70
C TYR A 42 -1.31 -20.07 -5.12
N ASP A 43 -0.15 -20.53 -5.58
CA ASP A 43 -0.01 -21.31 -6.80
C ASP A 43 -0.61 -22.73 -6.63
N GLU A 44 -1.03 -23.37 -7.72
CA GLU A 44 -1.74 -24.66 -7.74
C GLU A 44 -0.79 -25.86 -7.61
N ASN A 45 0.35 -25.68 -6.94
CA ASN A 45 1.34 -26.73 -6.73
C ASN A 45 0.99 -27.57 -5.49
N PRO A 46 0.61 -28.85 -5.63
CA PRO A 46 0.23 -29.69 -4.51
C PRO A 46 1.34 -29.76 -3.45
N GLY A 47 0.99 -29.47 -2.19
CA GLY A 47 1.91 -29.52 -1.06
C GLY A 47 2.87 -28.34 -0.93
N ARG A 48 2.78 -27.30 -1.79
CA ARG A 48 3.59 -26.07 -1.67
C ARG A 48 2.69 -24.84 -1.57
N TRP A 49 2.79 -24.13 -0.44
CA TRP A 49 2.07 -22.88 -0.18
C TRP A 49 2.87 -21.68 -0.69
N ILE A 50 3.07 -21.59 -2.00
CA ILE A 50 3.83 -20.51 -2.64
C ILE A 50 2.84 -19.40 -3.02
N PRO A 51 2.96 -18.18 -2.46
CA PRO A 51 2.10 -17.07 -2.84
C PRO A 51 2.20 -16.76 -4.33
N VAL A 52 1.07 -16.45 -4.95
CA VAL A 52 1.06 -16.08 -6.37
C VAL A 52 1.57 -14.65 -6.56
N ALA A 53 2.32 -14.42 -7.64
CA ALA A 53 2.73 -13.07 -8.03
C ALA A 53 1.51 -12.21 -8.39
N HIS A 54 1.56 -10.93 -8.02
CA HIS A 54 0.48 -9.95 -8.21
C HIS A 54 -0.85 -10.35 -7.54
N GLY A 55 -0.76 -11.20 -6.51
CA GLY A 55 -1.88 -11.59 -5.65
C GLY A 55 -1.81 -10.97 -4.25
N PRO A 56 -2.82 -11.19 -3.41
CA PRO A 56 -2.94 -10.54 -2.10
C PRO A 56 -1.82 -10.88 -1.11
N LEU A 57 -1.12 -12.01 -1.32
CA LEU A 57 -0.03 -12.49 -0.47
C LEU A 57 1.36 -12.30 -1.11
N ASP A 58 1.47 -11.46 -2.14
CA ASP A 58 2.74 -11.24 -2.82
C ASP A 58 3.81 -10.75 -1.84
N PRO A 59 4.99 -11.40 -1.77
CA PRO A 59 6.04 -11.09 -0.79
C PRO A 59 6.68 -9.70 -0.96
N ARG A 60 6.36 -8.97 -2.04
CA ARG A 60 6.71 -7.55 -2.19
C ARG A 60 5.86 -6.62 -1.31
N LEU A 61 4.72 -7.09 -0.80
CA LEU A 61 3.87 -6.34 0.15
C LEU A 61 4.37 -6.41 1.60
N GLY A 62 5.28 -7.34 1.89
CA GLY A 62 5.75 -7.63 3.23
C GLY A 62 5.99 -9.12 3.42
N THR A 63 6.43 -9.50 4.62
CA THR A 63 6.50 -10.89 5.03
C THR A 63 5.60 -11.13 6.24
N CYS A 64 4.97 -12.29 6.29
CA CYS A 64 4.23 -12.78 7.46
C CYS A 64 4.87 -14.02 8.09
N GLN A 65 6.01 -14.49 7.55
CA GLN A 65 6.68 -15.70 8.03
C GLN A 65 8.04 -15.35 8.63
N LYS A 66 8.42 -16.03 9.71
CA LYS A 66 9.69 -15.77 10.43
C LYS A 66 10.95 -16.06 9.61
N HIS A 67 10.85 -16.95 8.62
CA HIS A 67 11.99 -17.45 7.86
C HIS A 67 12.08 -16.88 6.44
N THR A 68 11.22 -15.92 6.10
CA THR A 68 11.25 -15.27 4.78
C THR A 68 11.31 -13.77 4.97
N ASP A 69 12.21 -13.12 4.24
CA ASP A 69 12.34 -11.67 4.24
C ASP A 69 11.44 -11.04 3.19
N CYS A 70 11.00 -9.80 3.44
CA CYS A 70 10.23 -9.03 2.49
C CYS A 70 11.03 -8.82 1.20
N GLN A 71 10.40 -9.01 0.03
CA GLN A 71 11.10 -8.84 -1.23
C GLN A 71 11.38 -7.38 -1.59
N THR A 72 10.73 -6.42 -0.93
CA THR A 72 10.89 -4.98 -1.17
C THR A 72 12.00 -4.39 -0.30
N CYS A 73 11.83 -4.39 1.04
CA CYS A 73 12.80 -3.79 1.96
C CYS A 73 13.91 -4.75 2.43
N LYS A 74 13.83 -6.05 2.10
CA LYS A 74 14.76 -7.10 2.54
C LYS A 74 14.87 -7.25 4.06
N GLN A 75 13.86 -6.79 4.78
CA GLN A 75 13.76 -6.92 6.23
C GLN A 75 12.91 -8.14 6.61
N ASN A 76 13.18 -8.65 7.80
CA ASN A 76 12.43 -9.75 8.41
C ASN A 76 11.04 -9.27 8.91
N LEU A 77 10.27 -10.19 9.50
CA LEU A 77 8.92 -9.94 10.04
C LEU A 77 8.86 -8.84 11.11
N VAL A 78 9.91 -8.68 11.93
CA VAL A 78 9.93 -7.71 13.05
C VAL A 78 10.22 -6.30 12.53
N ASP A 79 11.11 -6.19 11.54
CA ASP A 79 11.62 -4.89 11.09
C ASP A 79 10.84 -4.32 9.89
N CYS A 80 10.14 -5.17 9.13
CA CYS A 80 9.37 -4.75 7.96
C CYS A 80 8.06 -4.02 8.35
N VAL A 81 7.92 -2.76 7.92
CA VAL A 81 6.72 -1.94 8.18
C VAL A 81 5.51 -2.26 7.28
N GLY A 82 5.72 -3.07 6.23
CA GLY A 82 4.72 -3.40 5.22
C GLY A 82 4.67 -2.38 4.07
N HIS A 83 4.21 -2.85 2.91
CA HIS A 83 4.19 -2.07 1.68
C HIS A 83 2.82 -2.16 1.02
N PHE A 84 2.29 -1.02 0.59
CA PHE A 84 0.98 -0.98 -0.06
C PHE A 84 1.04 -1.57 -1.46
N GLY A 85 -0.03 -2.26 -1.85
CA GLY A 85 -0.38 -2.54 -3.23
C GLY A 85 -1.61 -1.74 -3.63
N TYR A 86 -1.99 -1.78 -4.91
CA TYR A 86 -3.23 -1.19 -5.39
C TYR A 86 -3.99 -2.12 -6.34
N ILE A 87 -5.31 -1.96 -6.39
CA ILE A 87 -6.19 -2.65 -7.33
C ILE A 87 -6.85 -1.59 -8.18
N ASP A 88 -6.71 -1.70 -9.50
CA ASP A 88 -7.50 -0.89 -10.43
C ASP A 88 -8.91 -1.47 -10.55
N LEU A 89 -9.90 -0.65 -10.26
CA LEU A 89 -11.31 -1.00 -10.47
C LEU A 89 -11.69 -0.71 -11.92
N ALA A 90 -12.40 -1.65 -12.54
CA ALA A 90 -12.85 -1.50 -13.92
C ALA A 90 -13.83 -0.32 -14.11
N ILE A 91 -14.57 0.03 -13.05
CA ILE A 91 -15.52 1.14 -13.01
C ILE A 91 -15.41 1.88 -11.67
N PRO A 92 -15.75 3.18 -11.62
CA PRO A 92 -15.83 3.91 -10.36
C PRO A 92 -16.94 3.33 -9.47
N VAL A 93 -16.66 3.27 -8.16
CA VAL A 93 -17.58 2.75 -7.14
C VAL A 93 -17.72 3.78 -6.02
N PHE A 94 -18.93 3.97 -5.51
CA PHE A 94 -19.14 4.85 -4.36
C PHE A 94 -18.52 4.26 -3.10
N HIS A 95 -17.68 5.04 -2.44
CA HIS A 95 -17.16 4.67 -1.14
C HIS A 95 -18.27 4.79 -0.08
N VAL A 96 -18.59 3.68 0.59
CA VAL A 96 -19.70 3.60 1.56
C VAL A 96 -19.63 4.67 2.66
N GLY A 97 -18.41 4.99 3.12
CA GLY A 97 -18.20 6.03 4.14
C GLY A 97 -18.47 7.46 3.66
N PHE A 98 -18.40 7.72 2.34
CA PHE A 98 -18.67 9.03 1.76
C PHE A 98 -20.05 9.12 1.11
N PHE A 99 -20.80 8.02 1.02
CA PHE A 99 -22.05 7.97 0.25
C PHE A 99 -23.08 9.03 0.67
N ARG A 100 -23.27 9.24 1.98
CA ARG A 100 -24.17 10.29 2.50
C ARG A 100 -23.69 11.70 2.12
N LEU A 101 -22.39 11.96 2.21
CA LEU A 101 -21.79 13.24 1.84
C LEU A 101 -21.91 13.49 0.33
N THR A 102 -21.75 12.45 -0.49
CA THR A 102 -21.96 12.53 -1.93
C THR A 102 -23.38 13.00 -2.25
N ILE A 103 -24.41 12.42 -1.61
CA ILE A 103 -25.80 12.85 -1.81
C ILE A 103 -25.98 14.33 -1.43
N GLN A 104 -25.45 14.75 -0.28
CA GLN A 104 -25.52 16.15 0.15
C GLN A 104 -24.85 17.09 -0.86
N MET A 105 -23.65 16.75 -1.32
CA MET A 105 -22.94 17.55 -2.32
C MET A 105 -23.72 17.64 -3.63
N LEU A 106 -24.29 16.52 -4.09
CA LEU A 106 -25.13 16.51 -5.28
C LEU A 106 -26.38 17.35 -5.09
N GLN A 107 -26.99 17.40 -3.90
CA GLN A 107 -28.14 18.28 -3.62
C GLN A 107 -27.79 19.77 -3.69
N CYS A 108 -26.55 20.14 -3.36
CA CYS A 108 -26.07 21.53 -3.38
C CYS A 108 -25.71 22.05 -4.78
N ILE A 109 -25.64 21.18 -5.79
CA ILE A 109 -25.30 21.57 -7.17
C ILE A 109 -26.46 21.35 -8.13
N CYS A 110 -26.55 22.19 -9.17
CA CYS A 110 -27.45 21.96 -10.29
C CYS A 110 -26.96 20.76 -11.11
N LYS A 111 -27.90 19.88 -11.49
CA LYS A 111 -27.64 18.81 -12.44
C LYS A 111 -28.13 19.34 -13.77
N VAL A 112 -27.22 19.56 -14.70
CA VAL A 112 -27.56 19.91 -16.09
C VAL A 112 -28.03 18.65 -16.79
#